data_AF-A0A239LM19-F1
#
_entry.id   AF-A0A239LM19-F1
#
_cell.length_a   1.000
_cell.length_b   1.000
_cell.length_c   1.000
_cell.angle_alpha   90.00
_cell.angle_beta   90.00
_cell.angle_gamma   90.00
#
_symmetry.space_group_name_H-M   'P 1'
#
loop_
_entity.id
_entity.type
_entity.pdbx_description
1 polymer ?
#
loop_
_entity_poly.entity_id
_entity_poly.type
_entity_poly.pdbx_seq_one_letter_code
_entity_poly.pdbx_strand_id
1 'polypeptide(L)'
;MRGVGGGLHHRGLLKNTSDVQPDTIHADTQGQSLPVFGLAALLGFDLLPRIRNWHDLIFYRPALNTHYQHIDSLFGDEVVDWDLIEAHWTDLLRTAISIRENRMSSVTLLRRLGNRSRKNRLYRAFRELGRAIRTIALLRYLSEPQLREQITQVTNRNEAFHGFADWLMFGGKLIGHNDPDYQEKVIKFNELLANCVRYSTALDITDAANDIAAEGHPVDLDDLATVSPYITHTVRRFGNWTLTPFGSSTAGRESRPCAPTSVVSTPR
;
A
#
# COMPACT_ATOMS: atom_id res chain seq x y z
N MET A 1 27.55 -9.66 -26.27
CA MET A 1 26.16 -9.31 -26.64
C MET A 1 25.43 -8.88 -25.39
N ARG A 2 24.80 -7.70 -25.41
CA ARG A 2 24.13 -7.07 -24.26
C ARG A 2 22.76 -7.73 -24.03
N GLY A 3 22.57 -8.37 -22.89
CA GLY A 3 21.26 -8.84 -22.41
C GLY A 3 20.62 -7.80 -21.50
N VAL A 4 19.50 -7.25 -21.95
CA VAL A 4 18.67 -6.25 -21.26
C VAL A 4 17.84 -6.96 -20.19
N GLY A 5 17.95 -6.55 -18.93
CA GLY A 5 17.13 -7.08 -17.85
C GLY A 5 17.12 -6.12 -16.67
N GLY A 6 16.22 -5.14 -16.69
CA GLY A 6 16.08 -4.21 -15.58
C GLY A 6 14.79 -3.41 -15.70
N GLY A 7 13.89 -3.59 -14.73
CA GLY A 7 12.76 -2.69 -14.51
C GLY A 7 11.40 -3.37 -14.45
N LEU A 8 11.06 -3.99 -13.32
CA LEU A 8 9.73 -4.52 -13.04
C LEU A 8 9.13 -4.09 -11.69
N HIS A 9 9.45 -2.89 -11.19
CA HIS A 9 8.90 -2.38 -9.92
C HIS A 9 7.93 -1.18 -10.03
N HIS A 10 7.47 -0.80 -11.22
CA HIS A 10 6.45 0.25 -11.35
C HIS A 10 5.38 0.01 -12.43
N ARG A 11 5.45 -1.15 -13.12
CA ARG A 11 4.50 -1.47 -14.21
C ARG A 11 3.08 -1.74 -13.72
N GLY A 12 2.86 -2.11 -12.45
CA GLY A 12 1.53 -2.49 -11.96
C GLY A 12 0.51 -1.34 -11.96
N LEU A 13 0.93 -0.14 -11.54
CA LEU A 13 0.03 1.03 -11.43
C LEU A 13 -0.25 1.69 -12.79
N LEU A 14 0.74 1.78 -13.68
CA LEU A 14 0.60 2.41 -15.01
C LEU A 14 0.15 1.46 -16.12
N LYS A 15 0.16 0.14 -15.87
CA LYS A 15 -0.48 -0.87 -16.74
C LYS A 15 -1.80 -1.38 -16.16
N ASN A 16 -2.36 -0.69 -15.18
CA ASN A 16 -3.72 -0.99 -14.77
C ASN A 16 -4.65 -0.61 -15.94
N THR A 17 -5.15 -1.63 -16.63
CA THR A 17 -6.13 -1.50 -17.73
C THR A 17 -7.56 -1.49 -17.17
N SER A 18 -7.72 -1.38 -15.85
CA SER A 18 -9.02 -1.18 -15.22
C SER A 18 -9.48 0.27 -15.39
N ASP A 19 -10.79 0.46 -15.54
CA ASP A 19 -11.43 1.79 -15.63
C ASP A 19 -11.32 2.62 -14.34
N VAL A 20 -10.74 2.07 -13.27
CA VAL A 20 -10.51 2.75 -11.98
C VAL A 20 -9.14 3.43 -12.00
N GLN A 21 -9.12 4.73 -12.26
CA GLN A 21 -7.96 5.58 -12.01
C GLN A 21 -7.93 5.93 -10.51
N PRO A 22 -6.90 5.52 -9.75
CA PRO A 22 -6.84 5.82 -8.33
C PRO A 22 -6.45 7.29 -8.13
N ASP A 23 -7.36 8.11 -7.59
CA ASP A 23 -7.11 9.53 -7.26
C ASP A 23 -6.24 9.71 -5.99
N THR A 24 -6.02 8.62 -5.24
CA THR A 24 -5.27 8.61 -3.97
C THR A 24 -4.30 7.44 -3.93
N ILE A 25 -3.05 7.71 -3.53
CA ILE A 25 -2.00 6.69 -3.38
C ILE A 25 -1.57 6.61 -1.91
N HIS A 26 -1.70 5.42 -1.32
CA HIS A 26 -1.17 5.12 0.00
C HIS A 26 0.24 4.53 -0.12
N ALA A 27 1.20 5.06 0.64
CA ALA A 27 2.59 4.61 0.64
C ALA A 27 3.12 4.43 2.07
N ASP A 28 4.07 3.50 2.26
CA ASP A 28 4.74 3.25 3.53
C ASP A 28 5.64 4.42 3.97
N THR A 29 6.35 4.30 5.11
CA THR A 29 7.24 5.34 5.67
C THR A 29 8.24 5.92 4.65
N GLN A 30 8.66 5.17 3.63
CA GLN A 30 9.51 5.67 2.53
C GLN A 30 8.76 6.60 1.53
N GLY A 31 7.43 6.57 1.51
CA GLY A 31 6.55 7.49 0.78
C GLY A 31 6.47 8.90 1.37
N GLN A 32 7.11 9.15 2.52
CA GLN A 32 7.19 10.50 3.09
C GLN A 32 8.23 11.42 2.40
N SER A 33 8.81 10.96 1.28
CA SER A 33 9.77 11.74 0.50
C SER A 33 9.11 12.99 -0.09
N LEU A 34 9.64 14.17 0.28
CA LEU A 34 9.16 15.47 -0.20
C LEU A 34 9.04 15.52 -1.75
N PRO A 35 10.05 15.16 -2.55
CA PRO A 35 9.92 15.10 -4.01
C PRO A 35 8.76 14.23 -4.53
N VAL A 36 8.39 13.17 -3.80
CA VAL A 36 7.29 12.28 -4.20
C VAL A 36 5.94 12.96 -3.98
N PHE A 37 5.77 13.71 -2.89
CA PHE A 37 4.59 14.59 -2.70
C PHE A 37 4.47 15.61 -3.83
N GLY A 38 5.58 16.27 -4.20
CA GLY A 38 5.57 17.24 -5.29
C GLY A 38 5.21 16.60 -6.63
N LEU A 39 5.74 15.41 -6.92
CA LEU A 39 5.41 14.68 -8.14
C LEU A 39 3.95 14.19 -8.15
N ALA A 40 3.45 13.67 -7.03
CA ALA A 40 2.07 13.18 -6.92
C ALA A 40 1.07 14.30 -7.20
N ALA A 41 1.29 15.50 -6.62
CA ALA A 41 0.45 16.66 -6.86
C ALA A 41 0.40 17.05 -8.35
N LEU A 42 1.54 17.07 -9.05
CA LEU A 42 1.57 17.37 -10.48
C LEU A 42 0.92 16.29 -11.34
N LEU A 43 0.93 15.04 -10.87
CA LEU A 43 0.27 13.93 -11.52
C LEU A 43 -1.23 13.86 -11.16
N GLY A 44 -1.73 14.73 -10.28
CA GLY A 44 -3.14 14.80 -9.89
C GLY A 44 -3.55 13.73 -8.88
N PHE A 45 -2.62 13.21 -8.09
CA PHE A 45 -2.91 12.21 -7.06
C PHE A 45 -2.64 12.78 -5.66
N ASP A 46 -3.56 12.52 -4.74
CA ASP A 46 -3.35 12.79 -3.32
C ASP A 46 -2.47 11.67 -2.72
N LEU A 47 -1.26 12.02 -2.30
CA LEU A 47 -0.36 11.10 -1.61
C LEU A 47 -0.65 11.16 -0.11
N LEU A 48 -1.22 10.09 0.43
CA LEU A 48 -1.60 10.00 1.84
C LEU A 48 -0.87 8.81 2.49
N PRO A 49 0.43 8.97 2.80
CA PRO A 49 1.18 7.91 3.45
C PRO A 49 0.68 7.71 4.88
N ARG A 50 1.00 6.56 5.48
CA ARG A 50 0.76 6.38 6.91
C ARG A 50 1.55 7.43 7.70
N ILE A 51 0.84 8.28 8.44
CA ILE A 51 1.42 9.30 9.30
C ILE A 51 1.47 8.73 10.73
N ARG A 52 2.64 8.22 11.13
CA ARG A 52 2.95 7.89 12.53
C ARG A 52 3.67 9.08 13.15
N ASN A 53 3.38 9.37 14.42
CA ASN A 53 3.98 10.48 15.19
C ASN A 53 3.96 11.80 14.42
N TRP A 54 2.77 12.27 14.03
CA TRP A 54 2.62 13.52 13.28
C TRP A 54 3.27 14.73 13.99
N HIS A 55 3.37 14.70 15.31
CA HIS A 55 4.02 15.71 16.15
C HIS A 55 5.53 15.85 15.88
N ASP A 56 6.19 14.79 15.37
CA ASP A 56 7.63 14.81 15.04
C ASP A 56 7.88 15.36 13.62
N LEU A 57 6.81 15.66 12.87
CA LEU A 57 6.91 16.12 11.50
C LEU A 57 6.94 17.64 11.43
N ILE A 58 7.86 18.16 10.62
CA ILE A 58 8.02 19.61 10.42
C ILE A 58 6.98 20.10 9.40
N PHE A 59 6.18 21.10 9.80
CA PHE A 59 5.32 21.87 8.90
C PHE A 59 6.11 23.06 8.36
N TYR A 60 5.97 23.34 7.06
CA TYR A 60 6.73 24.39 6.39
C TYR A 60 5.90 25.67 6.29
N ARG A 61 6.53 26.82 6.54
CA ARG A 61 5.84 28.10 6.46
C ARG A 61 5.78 28.61 5.00
N PRO A 62 4.68 29.26 4.60
CA PRO A 62 4.60 29.89 3.28
C PRO A 62 5.45 31.17 3.22
N ALA A 63 5.62 31.90 4.33
CA ALA A 63 6.50 33.05 4.44
C ALA A 63 7.09 33.17 5.85
N LEU A 64 8.21 33.89 5.99
CA LEU A 64 8.92 34.08 7.26
C LEU A 64 8.05 34.73 8.34
N ASN A 65 7.21 35.69 7.96
CA ASN A 65 6.40 36.48 8.90
C ASN A 65 5.00 35.88 9.14
N THR A 66 4.74 34.67 8.64
CA THR A 66 3.45 34.01 8.84
C THR A 66 3.43 33.36 10.21
N HIS A 67 2.52 33.81 11.08
CA HIS A 67 2.27 33.24 12.40
C HIS A 67 0.83 32.77 12.52
N TYR A 68 0.63 31.63 13.18
CA TYR A 68 -0.69 31.03 13.34
C TYR A 68 -1.09 30.95 14.81
N GLN A 69 -2.27 31.47 15.13
CA GLN A 69 -2.82 31.34 16.48
C GLN A 69 -3.05 29.86 16.81
N HIS A 70 -2.62 29.42 18.00
CA HIS A 70 -2.78 28.06 18.54
C HIS A 70 -2.00 26.92 17.89
N ILE A 71 -1.53 27.06 16.65
CA ILE A 71 -0.82 25.99 15.91
C ILE A 71 0.61 26.37 15.51
N ASP A 72 1.11 27.54 15.91
CA ASP A 72 2.44 28.02 15.50
C ASP A 72 3.57 27.04 15.84
N SER A 73 3.45 26.32 16.96
CA SER A 73 4.43 25.33 17.40
C SER A 73 4.58 24.11 16.47
N LEU A 74 3.63 23.90 15.56
CA LEU A 74 3.72 22.84 14.55
C LEU A 74 4.66 23.22 13.40
N PHE A 75 4.84 24.51 13.16
CA PHE A 75 5.62 25.03 12.03
C PHE A 75 7.07 25.27 12.42
N GLY A 76 7.98 24.68 11.65
CA GLY A 76 9.41 24.96 11.79
C GLY A 76 9.79 26.35 11.27
N ASP A 77 11.07 26.66 11.39
CA ASP A 77 11.65 27.92 10.91
C ASP A 77 11.91 27.92 9.38
N GLU A 78 11.78 26.75 8.75
CA GLU A 78 12.00 26.62 7.30
C GLU A 78 10.80 27.11 6.49
N VAL A 79 11.09 28.01 5.53
CA VAL A 79 10.12 28.58 4.59
C VAL A 79 10.23 27.89 3.23
N VAL A 80 9.09 27.67 2.57
CA VAL A 80 9.04 27.15 1.20
C VAL A 80 9.65 28.18 0.25
N ASP A 81 10.62 27.75 -0.57
CA ASP A 81 11.23 28.59 -1.60
C ASP A 81 10.34 28.62 -2.86
N TRP A 82 9.44 29.62 -2.91
CA TRP A 82 8.51 29.82 -4.02
C TRP A 82 9.21 30.25 -5.31
N ASP A 83 10.26 31.05 -5.21
CA ASP A 83 11.03 31.53 -6.36
C ASP A 83 11.69 30.35 -7.09
N LEU A 84 12.19 29.36 -6.35
CA LEU A 84 12.74 28.14 -6.92
C LEU A 84 11.68 27.28 -7.63
N ILE A 85 10.46 27.22 -7.08
CA ILE A 85 9.33 26.51 -7.72
C ILE A 85 8.96 27.22 -9.01
N GLU A 86 8.81 28.54 -8.99
CA GLU A 86 8.44 29.35 -10.16
C GLU A 86 9.51 29.24 -11.27
N ALA A 87 10.78 29.40 -10.92
CA ALA A 87 11.90 29.31 -11.85
C ALA A 87 11.99 27.95 -12.58
N HIS A 88 11.52 26.87 -11.95
CA HIS A 88 11.54 25.52 -12.51
C HIS A 88 10.15 24.95 -12.84
N TRP A 89 9.10 25.79 -12.82
CA TRP A 89 7.73 25.33 -12.98
C TRP A 89 7.49 24.59 -14.30
N THR A 90 8.03 25.11 -15.39
CA THR A 90 7.94 24.46 -16.71
C THR A 90 8.65 23.11 -16.75
N ASP A 91 9.80 22.97 -16.07
CA ASP A 91 10.54 21.71 -16.02
C ASP A 91 9.81 20.65 -15.18
N LEU A 92 9.18 21.07 -14.08
CA LEU A 92 8.34 20.23 -13.23
C LEU A 92 7.14 19.68 -14.04
N LEU A 93 6.40 20.55 -14.72
CA LEU A 93 5.26 20.15 -15.56
C LEU A 93 5.68 19.26 -16.73
N ARG A 94 6.76 19.60 -17.44
CA ARG A 94 7.30 18.78 -18.53
C ARG A 94 7.65 17.37 -18.05
N THR A 95 8.19 17.27 -16.84
CA THR A 95 8.50 15.99 -16.21
C THR A 95 7.25 15.18 -15.93
N ALA A 96 6.23 15.79 -15.32
CA ALA A 96 4.95 15.14 -15.03
C ALA A 96 4.23 14.66 -16.30
N ILE A 97 4.19 15.50 -17.35
CA ILE A 97 3.59 15.16 -18.65
C ILE A 97 4.35 13.99 -19.29
N SER A 98 5.68 14.01 -19.29
CA SER A 98 6.50 12.92 -19.84
C SER A 98 6.23 11.58 -19.14
N ILE A 99 5.92 11.61 -17.84
CA ILE A 99 5.53 10.41 -17.08
C ILE A 99 4.13 9.96 -17.48
N ARG A 100 3.15 10.87 -17.56
CA ARG A 100 1.77 10.55 -17.99
C ARG A 100 1.72 9.96 -19.40
N GLU A 101 2.53 10.47 -20.32
CA GLU A 101 2.63 9.95 -21.70
C GLU A 101 3.44 8.64 -21.79
N ASN A 102 3.77 8.02 -20.66
CA ASN A 102 4.54 6.76 -20.58
C ASN A 102 5.94 6.85 -21.21
N ARG A 103 6.47 8.06 -21.42
CA ARG A 103 7.81 8.29 -21.98
C ARG A 103 8.90 8.06 -20.94
N MET A 104 8.58 8.13 -19.65
CA MET A 104 9.51 7.88 -18.54
C MET A 104 8.85 7.17 -17.35
N SER A 105 9.57 6.19 -16.79
CA SER A 105 9.17 5.54 -15.54
C SER A 105 9.35 6.46 -14.33
N SER A 106 8.28 6.65 -13.54
CA SER A 106 8.28 7.45 -12.30
C SER A 106 9.35 6.99 -11.30
N VAL A 107 9.52 5.69 -11.11
CA VAL A 107 10.54 5.09 -10.23
C VAL A 107 11.95 5.32 -10.77
N THR A 108 12.14 5.24 -12.09
CA THR A 108 13.45 5.49 -12.72
C THR A 108 13.84 6.96 -12.59
N LEU A 109 12.87 7.86 -12.72
CA LEU A 109 13.06 9.28 -12.55
C LEU A 109 13.40 9.63 -11.10
N LEU A 110 12.61 9.16 -10.13
CA LEU A 110 12.88 9.36 -8.71
C LEU A 110 14.25 8.77 -8.29
N ARG A 111 14.62 7.59 -8.81
CA ARG A 111 15.94 6.99 -8.57
C ARG A 111 17.08 7.81 -9.19
N ARG A 112 16.89 8.36 -10.39
CA ARG A 112 17.86 9.26 -11.04
C ARG A 112 17.99 10.60 -10.33
N LEU A 113 16.87 11.15 -9.83
CA LEU A 113 16.85 12.37 -9.05
C LEU A 113 17.52 12.16 -7.67
N GLY A 114 17.29 11.02 -7.02
CA GLY A 114 17.91 10.65 -5.74
C GLY A 114 19.43 10.49 -5.81
N ASN A 115 19.95 9.81 -6.84
CA ASN A 115 21.40 9.55 -6.99
C ASN A 115 22.26 10.80 -7.24
N ARG A 116 21.67 11.93 -7.68
CA ARG A 116 22.35 13.23 -7.88
C ARG A 116 21.71 14.37 -7.07
N SER A 117 20.95 14.01 -6.03
CA SER A 117 19.99 14.85 -5.29
C SER A 117 20.52 16.22 -4.86
N ARG A 118 21.76 16.31 -4.35
CA ARG A 118 22.30 17.59 -3.85
C ARG A 118 22.68 18.59 -4.95
N LYS A 119 22.97 18.16 -6.18
CA LYS A 119 23.40 19.04 -7.29
C LYS A 119 22.30 19.30 -8.33
N ASN A 120 21.21 18.53 -8.29
CA ASN A 120 20.16 18.64 -9.29
C ASN A 120 19.11 19.70 -8.89
N ARG A 121 19.06 20.81 -9.64
CA ARG A 121 18.11 21.90 -9.40
C ARG A 121 16.65 21.44 -9.53
N LEU A 122 16.37 20.53 -10.47
CA LEU A 122 15.02 19.96 -10.64
C LEU A 122 14.58 19.14 -9.41
N TYR A 123 15.50 18.39 -8.79
CA TYR A 123 15.19 17.67 -7.54
C TYR A 123 14.86 18.64 -6.41
N ARG A 124 15.58 19.76 -6.30
CA ARG A 124 15.31 20.79 -5.29
C ARG A 124 13.93 21.43 -5.52
N ALA A 125 13.59 21.76 -6.76
CA ALA A 125 12.25 22.26 -7.10
C ALA A 125 11.15 21.26 -6.72
N PHE A 126 11.31 19.97 -7.04
CA PHE A 126 10.37 18.92 -6.59
C PHE A 126 10.28 18.81 -5.07
N ARG A 127 11.41 18.97 -4.37
CA ARG A 127 11.46 18.94 -2.91
C ARG A 127 10.70 20.14 -2.31
N GLU A 128 10.90 21.35 -2.80
CA GLU A 128 10.21 22.55 -2.29
C GLU A 128 8.70 22.49 -2.56
N LEU A 129 8.30 22.10 -3.77
CA LEU A 129 6.88 21.82 -4.06
C LEU A 129 6.33 20.76 -3.10
N GLY A 130 7.10 19.70 -2.87
CA GLY A 130 6.80 18.65 -1.91
C GLY A 130 6.60 19.12 -0.48
N ARG A 131 7.36 20.12 -0.03
CA ARG A 131 7.21 20.73 1.30
C ARG A 131 5.86 21.42 1.46
N ALA A 132 5.44 22.19 0.46
CA ALA A 132 4.13 22.84 0.45
C ALA A 132 3.00 21.79 0.49
N ILE A 133 3.02 20.84 -0.46
CA ILE A 133 1.98 19.80 -0.57
C ILE A 133 1.90 18.92 0.68
N ARG A 134 3.06 18.49 1.23
CA ARG A 134 3.08 17.70 2.46
C ARG A 134 2.49 18.48 3.63
N THR A 135 2.80 19.77 3.76
CA THR A 135 2.24 20.60 4.83
C THR A 135 0.72 20.67 4.73
N ILE A 136 0.19 20.86 3.52
CA ILE A 136 -1.26 20.84 3.26
C ILE A 136 -1.85 19.47 3.65
N ALA A 137 -1.24 18.37 3.21
CA ALA A 137 -1.70 17.02 3.55
C ALA A 137 -1.73 16.76 5.06
N LEU A 138 -0.72 17.23 5.81
CA LEU A 138 -0.67 17.11 7.26
C LEU A 138 -1.74 17.97 7.96
N LEU A 139 -1.98 19.20 7.47
CA LEU A 139 -3.03 20.07 8.00
C LEU A 139 -4.42 19.47 7.76
N ARG A 140 -4.66 18.89 6.58
CA ARG A 140 -5.89 18.12 6.28
C ARG A 140 -6.04 16.92 7.21
N TYR A 141 -4.97 16.14 7.41
CA TYR A 141 -4.96 15.01 8.33
C TYR A 141 -5.34 15.39 9.78
N LEU A 142 -4.91 16.59 10.23
CA LEU A 142 -5.24 17.11 11.56
C LEU A 142 -6.69 17.62 11.66
N SER A 143 -7.18 18.27 10.62
CA SER A 143 -8.49 18.94 10.60
C SER A 143 -9.66 18.03 10.20
N GLU A 144 -9.42 16.98 9.42
CA GLU A 144 -10.44 16.09 8.85
C GLU A 144 -10.39 14.70 9.53
N PRO A 145 -11.29 14.39 10.49
CA PRO A 145 -11.33 13.08 11.14
C PRO A 145 -11.60 11.93 10.16
N GLN A 146 -12.46 12.15 9.17
CA GLN A 146 -12.82 11.13 8.17
C GLN A 146 -11.61 10.71 7.34
N LEU A 147 -10.77 11.68 6.95
CA LEU A 147 -9.53 11.41 6.21
C LEU A 147 -8.58 10.54 7.02
N ARG A 148 -8.47 10.82 8.32
CA ARG A 148 -7.64 10.06 9.26
C ARG A 148 -8.14 8.62 9.42
N GLU A 149 -9.44 8.44 9.57
CA GLU A 149 -10.05 7.12 9.66
C GLU A 149 -9.81 6.30 8.38
N GLN A 150 -10.01 6.90 7.21
CA GLN A 150 -9.73 6.27 5.92
C GLN A 150 -8.27 5.84 5.79
N ILE A 151 -7.31 6.72 6.11
CA ILE A 151 -5.88 6.38 6.08
C ILE A 151 -5.56 5.21 7.01
N THR A 152 -6.11 5.22 8.23
CA THR A 152 -5.93 4.13 9.19
C THR A 152 -6.55 2.83 8.68
N GLN A 153 -7.75 2.85 8.13
CA GLN A 153 -8.42 1.66 7.58
C GLN A 153 -7.63 1.04 6.43
N VAL A 154 -7.16 1.85 5.46
CA VAL A 154 -6.35 1.34 4.35
C VAL A 154 -5.03 0.78 4.84
N THR A 155 -4.38 1.46 5.79
CA THR A 155 -3.14 0.98 6.39
C THR A 155 -3.35 -0.36 7.10
N ASN A 156 -4.39 -0.48 7.93
CA ASN A 156 -4.71 -1.71 8.65
C ASN A 156 -4.98 -2.87 7.69
N ARG A 157 -5.67 -2.61 6.57
CA ARG A 157 -5.92 -3.61 5.52
C ARG A 157 -4.63 -4.07 4.86
N ASN A 158 -3.71 -3.16 4.56
CA ASN A 158 -2.40 -3.48 4.01
C ASN A 158 -1.55 -4.27 5.01
N GLU A 159 -1.52 -3.87 6.29
CA GLU A 159 -0.82 -4.61 7.35
C GLU A 159 -1.38 -6.02 7.54
N ALA A 160 -2.70 -6.17 7.54
CA ALA A 160 -3.36 -7.47 7.64
C ALA A 160 -3.03 -8.36 6.44
N PHE A 161 -3.02 -7.79 5.22
CA PHE A 161 -2.60 -8.51 4.02
C PHE A 161 -1.13 -8.93 4.08
N HIS A 162 -0.23 -8.04 4.51
CA HIS A 162 1.19 -8.37 4.66
C HIS A 162 1.40 -9.45 5.72
N GLY A 163 0.73 -9.36 6.88
CA GLY A 163 0.77 -10.41 7.90
C GLY A 163 0.23 -11.75 7.39
N PHE A 164 -0.82 -11.73 6.57
CA PHE A 164 -1.37 -12.92 5.93
C PHE A 164 -0.42 -13.52 4.89
N ALA A 165 0.19 -12.70 4.03
CA ALA A 165 1.17 -13.16 3.05
C ALA A 165 2.42 -13.72 3.73
N ASP A 166 2.93 -13.07 4.78
CA ASP A 166 4.03 -13.57 5.61
C ASP A 166 3.68 -14.91 6.27
N TRP A 167 2.44 -15.05 6.75
CA TRP A 167 1.95 -16.32 7.28
C TRP A 167 1.87 -17.41 6.21
N LEU A 168 1.54 -17.10 4.95
CA LEU A 168 1.54 -18.09 3.87
C LEU A 168 2.93 -18.52 3.44
N MET A 169 3.93 -17.66 3.60
CA MET A 169 5.29 -17.91 3.14
C MET A 169 5.90 -19.17 3.77
N PHE A 170 6.50 -20.05 2.97
CA PHE A 170 7.19 -21.26 3.43
C PHE A 170 8.71 -21.16 3.18
N GLY A 171 9.53 -21.73 4.07
CA GLY A 171 11.00 -21.76 3.91
C GLY A 171 11.82 -20.70 4.68
N GLY A 172 11.19 -19.86 5.52
CA GLY A 172 11.88 -18.87 6.37
C GLY A 172 12.45 -17.65 5.63
N LYS A 173 12.88 -16.62 6.36
CA LYS A 173 13.51 -15.39 5.81
C LYS A 173 14.95 -15.60 5.30
N LEU A 174 15.49 -16.81 5.41
CA LEU A 174 16.88 -17.15 5.06
C LEU A 174 16.98 -17.53 3.59
N ILE A 175 16.84 -16.55 2.71
CA ILE A 175 17.38 -16.65 1.36
C ILE A 175 18.85 -16.24 1.50
N GLY A 176 19.77 -17.21 1.46
CA GLY A 176 21.23 -16.99 1.53
C GLY A 176 21.83 -16.15 0.39
N HIS A 177 20.98 -15.56 -0.47
CA HIS A 177 21.38 -14.73 -1.59
C HIS A 177 20.79 -13.33 -1.45
N ASN A 178 21.66 -12.33 -1.34
CA ASN A 178 21.35 -10.92 -1.52
C ASN A 178 21.15 -10.60 -3.03
N ASP A 179 20.35 -11.41 -3.72
CA ASP A 179 19.98 -11.22 -5.12
C ASP A 179 18.59 -10.54 -5.17
N PRO A 180 18.52 -9.25 -5.56
CA PRO A 180 17.27 -8.51 -5.65
C PRO A 180 16.24 -9.16 -6.58
N ASP A 181 16.67 -9.78 -7.68
CA ASP A 181 15.76 -10.36 -8.67
C ASP A 181 15.06 -11.61 -8.11
N TYR A 182 15.77 -12.39 -7.29
CA TYR A 182 15.20 -13.55 -6.61
C TYR A 182 14.23 -13.13 -5.50
N GLN A 183 14.60 -12.13 -4.69
CA GLN A 183 13.72 -11.58 -3.66
C GLN A 183 12.43 -11.03 -4.25
N GLU A 184 12.52 -10.30 -5.37
CA GLU A 184 11.36 -9.80 -6.10
C GLU A 184 10.43 -10.93 -6.55
N LYS A 185 10.97 -12.03 -7.09
CA LYS A 185 10.17 -13.20 -7.50
C LYS A 185 9.45 -13.83 -6.32
N VAL A 186 10.14 -14.04 -5.20
CA VAL A 186 9.56 -14.63 -4.00
C VAL A 186 8.38 -13.80 -3.50
N ILE A 187 8.54 -12.47 -3.41
CA ILE A 187 7.47 -11.55 -3.01
C ILE A 187 6.28 -11.68 -3.96
N LYS A 188 6.50 -11.59 -5.28
CA LYS A 188 5.43 -11.66 -6.28
C LYS A 188 4.67 -12.99 -6.28
N PHE A 189 5.37 -14.10 -6.16
CA PHE A 189 4.74 -15.41 -6.07
C PHE A 189 3.94 -15.57 -4.77
N ASN A 190 4.46 -15.06 -3.67
CA ASN A 190 3.76 -15.08 -2.39
C ASN A 190 2.50 -14.20 -2.42
N GLU A 191 2.57 -13.01 -3.02
CA GLU A 191 1.41 -12.14 -3.25
C GLU A 191 0.35 -12.82 -4.13
N LEU A 192 0.77 -13.51 -5.19
CA LEU A 192 -0.15 -14.28 -6.04
C LEU A 192 -0.87 -15.37 -5.23
N LEU A 193 -0.12 -16.15 -4.45
CA LEU A 193 -0.69 -17.19 -3.58
C LEU A 193 -1.67 -16.58 -2.58
N ALA A 194 -1.30 -15.48 -1.92
CA ALA A 194 -2.16 -14.78 -0.98
C ALA A 194 -3.47 -14.32 -1.61
N ASN A 195 -3.42 -13.81 -2.85
CA ASN A 195 -4.62 -13.42 -3.59
C ASN A 195 -5.50 -14.62 -3.94
N CYS A 196 -4.92 -15.76 -4.33
CA CYS A 196 -5.68 -16.99 -4.59
C CYS A 196 -6.39 -17.51 -3.33
N VAL A 197 -5.68 -17.59 -2.20
CA VAL A 197 -6.27 -18.07 -0.94
C VAL A 197 -7.34 -17.10 -0.44
N ARG A 198 -7.09 -15.79 -0.54
CA ARG A 198 -8.07 -14.74 -0.23
C ARG A 198 -9.34 -14.90 -1.05
N TYR A 199 -9.22 -15.14 -2.35
CA TYR A 199 -10.36 -15.34 -3.23
C TYR A 199 -11.16 -16.59 -2.83
N SER A 200 -10.49 -17.72 -2.59
CA SER A 200 -11.16 -18.93 -2.11
C SER A 200 -11.87 -18.71 -0.77
N THR A 201 -11.25 -17.98 0.15
CA THR A 201 -11.84 -17.68 1.47
C THR A 201 -13.06 -16.76 1.33
N ALA A 202 -13.03 -15.81 0.41
CA ALA A 202 -14.18 -14.95 0.12
C ALA A 202 -15.37 -15.75 -0.45
N LEU A 203 -15.11 -16.77 -1.28
CA LEU A 203 -16.15 -17.70 -1.73
C LEU A 203 -16.72 -18.50 -0.54
N ASP A 204 -15.86 -19.09 0.30
CA ASP A 204 -16.30 -19.83 1.49
C ASP A 204 -17.16 -18.95 2.43
N ILE A 205 -16.80 -17.67 2.62
CA ILE A 205 -17.59 -16.70 3.40
C ILE A 205 -18.94 -16.43 2.74
N THR A 206 -18.97 -16.24 1.42
CA THR A 206 -20.19 -15.96 0.67
C THR A 206 -21.15 -17.15 0.73
N ASP A 207 -20.64 -18.36 0.54
CA ASP A 207 -21.43 -19.59 0.66
C ASP A 207 -22.00 -19.75 2.07
N ALA A 208 -21.18 -19.52 3.11
CA ALA A 208 -21.64 -19.58 4.50
C ALA A 208 -22.72 -18.54 4.82
N ALA A 209 -22.58 -17.30 4.32
CA ALA A 209 -23.59 -16.26 4.49
C ALA A 209 -24.91 -16.63 3.80
N ASN A 210 -24.84 -17.20 2.59
CA ASN A 210 -26.01 -17.67 1.86
C ASN A 210 -26.71 -18.84 2.57
N ASP A 211 -25.93 -19.78 3.11
CA ASP A 211 -26.46 -20.93 3.87
C ASP A 211 -27.22 -20.43 5.12
N ILE A 212 -26.65 -19.48 5.87
CA ILE A 212 -27.30 -18.85 7.05
C ILE A 212 -28.60 -18.12 6.65
N ALA A 213 -28.57 -17.37 5.55
CA ALA A 213 -29.75 -16.69 5.04
C ALA A 213 -30.86 -17.67 4.62
N ALA A 214 -30.49 -18.81 4.02
CA ALA A 214 -31.41 -19.87 3.62
C ALA A 214 -32.03 -20.59 4.83
N GLU A 215 -31.32 -20.67 5.96
CA GLU A 215 -31.84 -21.18 7.23
C GLU A 215 -32.84 -20.21 7.93
N GLY A 216 -33.08 -19.03 7.35
CA GLY A 216 -34.03 -18.04 7.84
C GLY A 216 -33.42 -17.02 8.81
N HIS A 217 -32.09 -17.01 8.97
CA HIS A 217 -31.37 -16.00 9.73
C HIS A 217 -30.96 -14.85 8.81
N PRO A 218 -31.55 -13.64 8.92
CA PRO A 218 -31.18 -12.52 8.06
C PRO A 218 -29.73 -12.12 8.31
N VAL A 219 -28.92 -12.06 7.25
CA VAL A 219 -27.55 -11.60 7.30
C VAL A 219 -27.54 -10.09 7.04
N ASP A 220 -27.09 -9.32 8.03
CA ASP A 220 -26.84 -7.89 7.84
C ASP A 220 -25.59 -7.69 6.97
N LEU A 221 -25.71 -6.82 5.97
CA LEU A 221 -24.59 -6.48 5.08
C LEU A 221 -23.50 -5.69 5.83
N ASP A 222 -23.89 -4.90 6.84
CA ASP A 222 -22.92 -4.14 7.64
C ASP A 222 -22.07 -5.09 8.50
N ASP A 223 -22.67 -6.13 9.07
CA ASP A 223 -21.95 -7.18 9.80
C ASP A 223 -21.03 -7.97 8.87
N LEU A 224 -21.52 -8.37 7.68
CA LEU A 224 -20.72 -9.09 6.69
C LEU A 224 -19.53 -8.26 6.21
N ALA A 225 -19.67 -6.93 6.11
CA ALA A 225 -18.60 -6.03 5.73
C ALA A 225 -17.44 -5.97 6.75
N THR A 226 -17.69 -6.37 8.01
CA THR A 226 -16.65 -6.47 9.03
C THR A 226 -15.78 -7.73 8.92
N VAL A 227 -16.25 -8.74 8.16
CA VAL A 227 -15.55 -10.02 8.03
C VAL A 227 -14.34 -9.88 7.12
N SER A 228 -13.16 -10.17 7.66
CA SER A 228 -11.92 -10.15 6.88
C SER A 228 -11.69 -11.49 6.17
N PRO A 229 -11.34 -11.51 4.87
CA PRO A 229 -10.99 -12.73 4.15
C PRO A 229 -9.58 -13.26 4.49
N TYR A 230 -8.88 -12.68 5.48
CA TYR A 230 -7.55 -13.10 5.92
C TYR A 230 -7.60 -14.18 7.02
N ILE A 231 -8.57 -15.08 6.93
CA ILE A 231 -8.80 -16.17 7.89
C ILE A 231 -7.74 -17.26 7.67
N THR A 232 -6.99 -17.63 8.72
CA THR A 232 -5.89 -18.59 8.61
C THR A 232 -6.26 -20.00 9.06
N HIS A 233 -7.20 -20.15 9.99
CA HIS A 233 -7.54 -21.46 10.59
C HIS A 233 -8.30 -22.39 9.64
N THR A 234 -8.94 -21.84 8.60
CA THR A 234 -9.61 -22.62 7.55
C THR A 234 -8.64 -23.07 6.44
N VAL A 235 -7.44 -22.49 6.41
CA VAL A 235 -6.44 -22.74 5.37
C VAL A 235 -5.45 -23.78 5.85
N ARG A 236 -5.44 -24.94 5.18
CA ARG A 236 -4.47 -26.00 5.46
C ARG A 236 -3.11 -25.64 4.86
N ARG A 237 -2.27 -24.91 5.59
CA ARG A 237 -0.94 -24.48 5.12
C ARG A 237 0.06 -25.63 4.92
N PHE A 238 0.01 -26.63 5.79
CA PHE A 238 0.92 -27.77 5.77
C PHE A 238 0.13 -29.09 5.85
N GLY A 239 0.69 -30.13 5.25
CA GLY A 239 0.14 -31.49 5.30
C GLY A 239 0.05 -32.13 3.92
N ASN A 240 -0.58 -33.31 3.89
CA ASN A 240 -0.77 -34.08 2.67
C ASN A 240 -2.00 -33.58 1.92
N TRP A 241 -1.81 -33.27 0.64
CA TRP A 241 -2.89 -32.92 -0.28
C TRP A 241 -3.25 -34.15 -1.09
N THR A 242 -4.41 -34.74 -0.83
CA THR A 242 -5.01 -35.73 -1.72
C THR A 242 -5.76 -34.97 -2.80
N LEU A 243 -5.09 -34.73 -3.93
CA LEU A 243 -5.73 -34.16 -5.11
C LEU A 243 -6.54 -35.27 -5.79
N THR A 244 -7.85 -35.30 -5.57
CA THR A 244 -8.75 -36.09 -6.41
C THR A 244 -8.82 -35.41 -7.78
N PRO A 245 -8.49 -36.10 -8.88
CA PRO A 245 -8.58 -35.52 -10.22
C PRO A 245 -9.97 -34.98 -10.50
N PHE A 246 -10.06 -33.80 -11.13
CA PHE A 246 -11.32 -33.24 -11.62
C PHE A 246 -11.97 -34.25 -12.60
N GLY A 247 -13.10 -34.84 -12.20
CA GLY A 247 -13.86 -35.78 -13.02
C GLY A 247 -14.47 -36.97 -12.27
N SER A 248 -14.04 -37.30 -11.06
CA SER A 248 -14.69 -38.32 -10.24
C SER A 248 -15.70 -37.68 -9.29
N SER A 249 -16.86 -37.27 -9.82
CA SER A 249 -17.99 -36.92 -8.95
C SER A 249 -18.47 -38.19 -8.25
N THR A 250 -18.13 -38.36 -6.98
CA THR A 250 -19.06 -38.96 -6.03
C THR A 250 -19.48 -37.84 -5.10
N ALA A 251 -20.77 -37.50 -5.19
CA ALA A 251 -21.40 -36.51 -4.36
C ALA A 251 -21.23 -36.89 -2.89
N GLY A 252 -20.68 -35.97 -2.12
CA GLY A 252 -20.47 -36.09 -0.69
C GLY A 252 -19.62 -34.91 -0.24
N ARG A 253 -20.26 -33.78 0.08
CA ARG A 253 -19.63 -32.70 0.85
C ARG A 253 -19.33 -33.31 2.21
N GLU A 254 -18.17 -33.95 2.36
CA GLU A 254 -17.68 -34.38 3.66
C GLU A 254 -17.63 -33.13 4.54
N SER A 255 -18.48 -33.11 5.56
CA SER A 255 -18.48 -32.11 6.61
C SER A 255 -17.05 -31.98 7.14
N ARG A 256 -16.43 -30.81 6.93
CA ARG A 256 -15.13 -30.49 7.54
C ARG A 256 -15.26 -30.75 9.05
N PRO A 257 -14.43 -31.60 9.68
CA PRO A 257 -14.54 -31.82 11.11
C PRO A 257 -14.29 -30.50 11.83
N CYS A 258 -15.20 -30.10 12.73
CA CYS A 258 -14.88 -29.11 13.75
C CYS A 258 -13.59 -29.58 14.47
N ALA A 259 -12.63 -28.67 14.63
CA ALA A 259 -11.37 -28.96 15.28
C ALA A 259 -11.61 -29.57 16.68
N PRO A 260 -10.82 -30.56 17.12
CA PRO A 260 -10.94 -31.10 18.47
C PRO A 260 -10.55 -30.02 19.49
N THR A 261 -11.44 -29.77 20.43
CA THR A 261 -11.21 -28.97 21.62
C THR A 261 -9.98 -29.53 22.35
N SER A 262 -8.88 -28.80 22.31
CA SER A 262 -7.70 -29.14 23.12
C SER A 262 -8.04 -28.92 24.60
N VAL A 263 -8.28 -30.02 25.31
CA VAL A 263 -8.36 -30.04 26.77
C VAL A 263 -6.96 -29.69 27.31
N VAL A 264 -6.85 -28.52 27.94
CA VAL A 264 -5.65 -28.13 28.70
C VAL A 264 -5.59 -28.98 29.96
N SER A 265 -4.73 -29.98 29.98
CA SER A 265 -4.32 -30.67 31.20
C SER A 265 -3.24 -29.85 31.89
N THR A 266 -3.57 -29.19 33.00
CA THR A 266 -2.59 -28.60 33.93
C THR A 266 -1.84 -29.70 34.67
N PRO A 267 -0.49 -29.68 34.73
CA PRO A 267 0.25 -30.54 35.64
C PRO A 267 0.17 -30.00 37.07
N ARG A 268 0.14 -30.93 38.03
CA ARG A 268 0.15 -30.72 39.47
C ARG A 268 1.40 -30.00 39.95
#